data_AF-D1YL46-F1
#
_entry.id   AF-D1YL46-F1
#
_cell.length_a   1.000
_cell.length_b   1.000
_cell.length_c   1.000
_cell.angle_alpha   90.00
_cell.angle_beta   90.00
_cell.angle_gamma   90.00
#
_symmetry.space_group_name_H-M   'P 1'
#
loop_
_entity.id
_entity.type
_entity.pdbx_description
1 polymer ?
#
loop_
_entity_poly.entity_id
_entity_poly.type
_entity_poly.pdbx_seq_one_letter_code
_entity_poly.pdbx_strand_id
1 'polypeptide(L)'
;MIKGVLTIVFDEPFYKAIFERIDGNSYSVAQVNLGTSLPRMPEIIYLVNRKYSKLNFYRTTIENRADRHINPKRAQRLAHTATQQKQIGTKAQIALKNNLKNRK
;
A
#
# COMPACT_ATOMS: atom_id res chain seq x y z
N MET A 1 -13.91 12.08 17.66
CA MET A 1 -13.52 10.66 17.83
C MET A 1 -12.29 10.43 16.98
N ILE A 2 -11.19 9.98 17.60
CA ILE A 2 -9.94 9.70 16.90
C ILE A 2 -10.04 8.30 16.29
N LYS A 3 -9.79 8.17 14.99
CA LYS A 3 -9.72 6.87 14.30
C LYS A 3 -8.28 6.60 13.89
N GLY A 4 -7.82 5.37 14.03
CA GLY A 4 -6.48 4.95 13.65
C GLY A 4 -6.48 3.59 12.96
N VAL A 5 -5.62 3.43 11.96
CA VAL A 5 -5.43 2.19 11.21
C VAL A 5 -3.93 1.93 11.05
N LEU A 6 -3.53 0.67 11.21
CA LEU A 6 -2.20 0.18 10.86
C LEU A 6 -2.33 -0.77 9.67
N THR A 7 -1.67 -0.43 8.57
CA THR A 7 -1.64 -1.25 7.35
C THR A 7 -0.22 -1.76 7.15
N ILE A 8 -0.07 -3.08 6.96
CA ILE A 8 1.20 -3.70 6.58
C ILE A 8 1.17 -3.96 5.07
N VAL A 9 2.11 -3.38 4.34
CA VAL A 9 2.22 -3.50 2.89
C VAL A 9 3.58 -4.07 2.52
N PHE A 10 3.61 -5.00 1.58
CA PHE A 10 4.86 -5.41 0.94
C PHE A 10 5.10 -4.53 -0.30
N ASP A 11 6.16 -3.75 -0.25
CA ASP A 11 6.62 -2.90 -1.35
C ASP A 11 8.07 -3.27 -1.65
N GLU A 12 8.27 -4.03 -2.72
CA GLU A 12 9.47 -4.81 -2.98
C GLU A 12 10.75 -3.97 -2.82
N PRO A 13 11.77 -4.45 -2.08
CA PRO A 13 11.87 -5.76 -1.40
C PRO A 13 11.44 -5.76 0.08
N PHE A 14 10.74 -4.73 0.58
CA PHE A 14 10.52 -4.52 2.01
C PHE A 14 9.05 -4.52 2.43
N TYR A 15 8.81 -5.02 3.64
CA TYR A 15 7.57 -4.77 4.36
C TYR A 15 7.60 -3.40 5.01
N LYS A 16 6.50 -2.66 4.88
CA LYS A 16 6.31 -1.33 5.45
C LYS A 16 5.06 -1.34 6.32
N ALA A 17 5.18 -0.77 7.52
CA ALA A 17 4.04 -0.43 8.37
C ALA A 17 3.64 1.02 8.11
N ILE A 18 2.38 1.23 7.73
CA ILE A 18 1.78 2.54 7.51
C ILE A 18 0.78 2.78 8.63
N PHE A 19 1.02 3.82 9.41
CA PHE A 19 0.13 4.27 10.48
C PHE A 19 -0.66 5.47 9.98
N GLU A 20 -1.98 5.34 9.96
CA GLU A 20 -2.90 6.41 9.56
C GLU A 20 -3.76 6.80 10.77
N ARG A 21 -3.92 8.09 11.02
CA ARG A 21 -4.79 8.62 12.07
C ARG A 21 -5.62 9.77 11.54
N ILE A 22 -6.91 9.75 11.84
CA ILE A 22 -7.86 10.82 11.55
C ILE A 22 -8.37 11.37 12.87
N ASP A 23 -8.16 12.68 13.06
CA ASP A 23 -8.63 13.44 14.20
C ASP A 23 -9.40 14.68 13.71
N GLY A 24 -10.73 14.54 13.64
CA GLY A 24 -11.60 15.52 12.97
C GLY A 24 -11.22 15.68 11.50
N ASN A 25 -10.85 16.89 11.09
CA ASN A 25 -10.36 17.21 9.73
C ASN A 25 -8.85 17.03 9.54
N SER A 26 -8.13 16.55 10.56
CA SER A 26 -6.69 16.33 10.49
C SER A 26 -6.38 14.89 10.16
N TYR A 27 -5.66 14.67 9.07
CA TYR A 27 -5.07 13.37 8.75
C TYR A 27 -3.59 13.39 9.11
N SER A 28 -3.10 12.30 9.68
CA SER A 28 -1.69 12.14 10.03
C SER A 28 -1.22 10.75 9.63
N VAL A 29 -0.06 10.69 8.99
CA VAL A 29 0.53 9.44 8.49
C VAL A 29 1.99 9.30 8.91
N ALA A 30 2.40 8.08 9.26
CA ALA A 30 3.78 7.72 9.48
C ALA A 30 4.09 6.36 8.84
N GLN A 31 5.31 6.19 8.35
CA GLN A 31 5.79 4.93 7.76
C GLN A 31 6.98 4.39 8.54
N VAL A 32 7.03 3.07 8.72
CA VAL A 32 8.17 2.34 9.29
C VAL A 32 8.55 1.19 8.37
N ASN A 33 9.84 1.02 8.08
CA ASN A 33 10.35 -0.16 7.38
C ASN A 33 10.49 -1.33 8.37
N LEU A 34 9.90 -2.48 8.04
CA LEU A 34 9.93 -3.72 8.84
C LEU A 34 10.97 -4.73 8.34
N GLY A 35 11.67 -4.43 7.25
CA GLY A 35 12.67 -5.30 6.64
C GLY A 35 12.09 -6.18 5.54
N THR A 36 12.86 -7.17 5.08
CA THR A 36 12.52 -8.02 3.92
C THR A 36 11.64 -9.22 4.28
N SER A 37 11.64 -9.63 5.55
CA SER A 37 10.85 -10.75 6.06
C SER A 37 9.43 -10.33 6.44
N LEU A 38 8.46 -11.21 6.24
CA LEU A 38 7.08 -11.02 6.72
C LEU A 38 7.09 -10.79 8.25
N PRO A 39 6.58 -9.64 8.74
CA PRO A 39 6.64 -9.30 10.16
C PRO A 39 5.74 -10.24 10.98
N ARG A 40 6.25 -10.66 12.13
CA ARG A 40 5.50 -11.53 13.05
C ARG A 40 4.62 -10.71 13.99
N MET A 41 3.55 -11.32 14.49
CA MET A 41 2.62 -10.64 15.42
C MET A 41 3.30 -10.01 16.65
N PRO A 42 4.27 -10.65 17.32
CA PRO A 42 4.96 -10.01 18.44
C PRO A 42 5.73 -8.74 18.04
N GLU A 43 6.33 -8.72 16.84
CA GLU A 43 7.05 -7.56 16.32
C GLU A 43 6.09 -6.39 16.05
N ILE A 44 4.91 -6.70 15.48
CA ILE A 44 3.84 -5.71 15.24
C ILE A 44 3.32 -5.16 16.57
N ILE A 45 3.03 -6.02 17.54
CA ILE A 45 2.54 -5.59 18.87
C ILE A 45 3.58 -4.70 19.55
N TYR A 46 4.86 -5.06 19.50
CA TYR A 46 5.94 -4.24 20.04
C TYR A 46 6.03 -2.86 19.35
N LEU A 47 5.93 -2.84 18.02
CA LEU A 47 5.92 -1.60 17.25
C LEU A 47 4.80 -0.66 17.70
N VAL A 48 3.57 -1.18 17.84
CA VAL A 48 2.40 -0.40 18.28
C VAL A 48 2.57 0.09 19.71
N ASN A 49 2.93 -0.80 20.65
CA ASN A 49 2.93 -0.46 22.07
C ASN A 49 4.14 0.39 22.51
N ARG A 50 5.29 0.25 21.84
CA ARG A 50 6.56 0.84 22.31
C ARG A 50 7.13 1.91 21.39
N LYS A 51 6.82 1.85 20.09
CA LYS A 51 7.41 2.77 19.10
C LYS A 51 6.42 3.80 18.56
N TYR A 52 5.11 3.56 18.64
CA TYR A 52 4.09 4.45 18.08
C TYR A 52 4.24 5.92 18.51
N SER A 53 4.46 6.18 19.80
CA SER A 53 4.62 7.56 20.32
C SER A 53 5.89 8.27 19.84
N LYS A 54 6.86 7.52 19.29
CA LYS A 54 8.14 8.04 18.77
C LYS A 54 8.13 8.19 17.25
N LEU A 55 7.02 7.88 16.58
CA LEU A 55 6.93 8.00 15.13
C LEU A 55 6.78 9.47 14.72
N ASN A 56 7.49 9.84 13.66
CA ASN A 56 7.35 11.16 13.06
C ASN A 56 6.14 11.15 12.14
N PHE A 57 5.03 11.70 12.63
CA PHE A 57 3.80 11.84 11.85
C PHE A 57 3.86 13.07 10.96
N TYR A 58 3.61 12.85 9.67
CA TYR A 58 3.31 13.91 8.74
C TYR A 58 1.82 14.23 8.82
N ARG A 59 1.48 15.48 9.14
CA ARG A 59 0.10 15.95 9.26
C ARG A 59 -0.32 16.71 8.00
N THR A 60 -1.51 16.41 7.50
CA THR A 60 -2.17 17.17 6.44
C THR A 60 -3.63 17.42 6.82
N THR A 61 -4.23 18.46 6.27
CA THR A 61 -5.68 18.70 6.39
C THR A 61 -6.39 17.88 5.32
N ILE A 62 -7.43 17.15 5.73
CA ILE A 62 -8.31 16.47 4.78
C ILE A 62 -9.16 17.56 4.13
N GLU A 63 -8.80 17.95 2.90
CA GLU A 63 -9.80 18.54 2.02
C GLU A 63 -10.92 17.50 1.89
N ASN A 64 -12.17 17.89 2.13
CA ASN A 64 -13.33 17.04 1.95
C ASN A 64 -13.46 16.61 0.47
N ARG A 65 -12.59 15.73 0.00
CA ARG A 65 -12.84 14.94 -1.19
C ARG A 65 -13.92 13.99 -0.75
N ALA A 66 -15.16 14.30 -1.10
CA ALA A 66 -16.28 13.41 -0.93
C ALA A 66 -15.82 12.01 -1.31
N ASP A 67 -15.86 11.08 -0.35
CA ASP A 67 -15.58 9.67 -0.57
C ASP A 67 -16.60 9.21 -1.62
N ARG A 68 -16.19 9.28 -2.89
CA ARG A 68 -17.03 8.82 -3.98
C ARG A 68 -17.08 7.32 -3.81
N HIS A 69 -18.25 6.80 -3.45
CA HIS A 69 -18.49 5.37 -3.40
C HIS A 69 -18.04 4.74 -4.72
N ILE A 70 -16.96 3.97 -4.68
CA ILE A 70 -16.48 3.20 -5.82
C ILE A 70 -17.12 1.82 -5.72
N ASN A 71 -17.92 1.45 -6.73
CA ASN A 71 -18.48 0.10 -6.81
C ASN A 71 -17.35 -0.95 -6.65
N PRO A 72 -17.52 -2.00 -5.83
CA PRO A 72 -16.50 -3.03 -5.59
C PRO A 72 -15.86 -3.59 -6.88
N LYS A 73 -16.65 -3.76 -7.95
CA LYS A 73 -16.17 -4.21 -9.25
C LYS A 73 -15.18 -3.23 -9.88
N ARG A 74 -15.39 -1.93 -9.70
CA ARG A 74 -14.49 -0.88 -10.19
C ARG A 74 -13.23 -0.80 -9.36
N ALA A 75 -13.33 -0.93 -8.03
CA ALA A 75 -12.17 -0.97 -7.14
C ALA A 75 -11.24 -2.17 -7.48
N GLN A 76 -11.82 -3.36 -7.67
CA GLN A 76 -11.06 -4.55 -8.06
C GLN A 76 -10.36 -4.38 -9.41
N ARG A 77 -11.04 -3.80 -10.41
CA ARG A 77 -10.42 -3.49 -11.71
C ARG A 77 -9.24 -2.52 -11.59
N LEU A 78 -9.38 -1.45 -10.81
CA LEU A 78 -8.32 -0.47 -10.60
C LEU A 78 -7.10 -1.08 -9.91
N ALA A 79 -7.31 -1.90 -8.88
CA ALA A 79 -6.24 -2.64 -8.23
C ALA A 79 -5.49 -3.56 -9.20
N HIS A 80 -6.23 -4.31 -10.03
CA HIS A 80 -5.63 -5.18 -11.04
C HIS A 80 -4.88 -4.39 -12.12
N THR A 81 -5.42 -3.26 -12.59
CA THR A 81 -4.72 -2.40 -13.55
C THR A 81 -3.46 -1.78 -12.96
N ALA A 82 -3.46 -1.41 -11.69
CA ALA A 82 -2.30 -0.83 -11.01
C ALA A 82 -1.15 -1.84 -10.83
N THR A 83 -1.47 -3.13 -10.62
CA THR A 83 -0.46 -4.19 -10.48
C THR A 83 0.02 -4.75 -11.83
N GLN A 84 -0.69 -4.52 -12.92
CA GLN A 84 -0.23 -4.93 -14.26
C GLN A 84 0.92 -4.05 -14.73
N GLN A 85 2.07 -4.65 -15.04
CA GLN A 85 3.13 -3.95 -15.76
C GLN A 85 2.58 -3.46 -17.10
N LYS A 86 2.75 -2.16 -17.38
CA LYS A 86 2.31 -1.51 -18.62
C LYS A 86 3.16 -2.01 -19.79
N GLN A 87 2.82 -3.18 -20.33
CA GLN A 87 3.47 -3.73 -21.51
C GLN A 87 2.74 -3.27 -22.77
N ILE A 88 3.50 -2.75 -23.74
CA ILE A 88 2.96 -2.27 -25.01
C ILE A 88 2.73 -3.48 -25.92
N GLY A 89 1.48 -3.72 -26.29
CA GLY A 89 1.09 -4.77 -27.24
C GLY A 89 -0.03 -5.67 -26.71
N THR A 90 -0.59 -6.49 -27.60
CA THR A 90 -1.60 -7.49 -27.20
C THR A 90 -0.93 -8.66 -26.46
N LYS A 91 -1.69 -9.37 -25.62
CA LYS A 91 -1.20 -10.58 -24.92
C LYS A 91 -0.58 -11.60 -25.88
N ALA A 92 -1.16 -11.74 -27.08
CA ALA A 92 -0.66 -12.63 -28.13
C ALA A 92 0.71 -12.17 -28.68
N GLN A 93 0.87 -10.87 -28.98
CA GLN A 93 2.14 -10.30 -29.42
C GLN A 93 3.24 -10.44 -28.36
N ILE A 94 2.88 -10.27 -27.07
CA ILE A 94 3.80 -10.44 -25.94
C ILE A 94 4.24 -11.90 -25.82
N ALA A 95 3.28 -12.83 -25.86
CA ALA A 95 3.56 -14.27 -25.81
C ALA A 95 4.49 -14.71 -26.95
N LEU A 96 4.24 -14.22 -28.17
CA LEU A 96 5.09 -14.49 -29.33
C LEU A 96 6.50 -13.91 -29.15
N LYS A 97 6.62 -12.67 -28.68
CA LYS A 97 7.91 -12.00 -28.42
C LYS A 97 8.73 -12.74 -27.35
N ASN A 98 8.09 -13.22 -26.28
CA ASN A 98 8.76 -13.98 -25.22
C ASN A 98 9.21 -15.36 -25.72
N ASN A 99 8.38 -16.05 -26.51
CA ASN A 99 8.76 -17.32 -27.12
C ASN A 99 10.00 -17.19 -28.02
N LEU A 100 10.06 -16.14 -28.83
CA LEU A 100 11.22 -15.87 -29.70
C LEU A 100 12.49 -15.55 -28.92
N LYS A 101 12.40 -14.83 -27.81
CA LYS A 101 13.56 -14.52 -26.95
C LYS A 101 14.14 -15.76 -26.29
N ASN A 102 13.30 -16.69 -25.82
CA ASN A 102 13.74 -17.89 -25.11
C ASN A 102 14.34 -18.98 -26.03
N ARG A 103 14.18 -18.83 -27.36
CA ARG A 103 14.73 -19.75 -28.37
C ARG A 103 16.09 -19.30 -28.91
N LYS A 104 16.62 -18.18 -28.42
CA LYS A 104 18.00 -17.73 -28.63
C LYS A 104 18.82 -18.06 -27.40
#